data_AF-A0A1C1C6X2-F1
#
_entry.id   AF-A0A1C1C6X2-F1
#
_cell.length_a   1.000
_cell.length_b   1.000
_cell.length_c   1.000
_cell.angle_alpha   90.00
_cell.angle_beta   90.00
_cell.angle_gamma   90.00
#
_symmetry.space_group_name_H-M   'P 1'
#
loop_
_entity.id
_entity.type
_entity.pdbx_description
1 polymer ?
#
loop_
_entity_poly.entity_id
_entity_poly.type
_entity_poly.pdbx_seq_one_letter_code
_entity_poly.pdbx_strand_id
1 'polypeptide(L)'
;MERLAAIARRHHEDDEATASEENNPRPAKRRPVETIIIGLSGPSSSGKTTLARLLREIFNLETPGLSLSLAILHQDDAYKTDKDVPTVTVSSEQFGTRELQDWDCVGSLDLPLFEHTLKHLRQHGSLPPDSVSKEDQNSVGESHVSARDVQEWKEKMRAWLDDLAGTRTRARTRTHPAREGSGASGAEDKEKLESTDGREIRIYIVDGFLLYPPPPPPPPASGAGSASESASESASGTPSTTTAATTTTTAMSPHSQDQLNHLYALTHGVMHPKLFIPSTRDQTLTRRAARSGYVTLEGFWTDPPGYVEDVVWPNYRRYHAWMYEGGNVDAEIFDERVCAGEGISVCPGGGHWSMHQVLEWAVGQVKEAVEARV
;
A
#
# COMPACT_ATOMS: atom_id res chain seq x y z
N MET A 1 19.41 -9.99 6.22
CA MET A 1 19.59 -11.45 6.07
C MET A 1 19.60 -12.19 7.42
N GLU A 2 20.35 -11.76 8.44
CA GLU A 2 20.37 -12.45 9.75
C GLU A 2 19.03 -12.42 10.52
N ARG A 3 18.23 -11.35 10.42
CA ARG A 3 16.93 -11.28 11.12
C ARG A 3 15.87 -12.28 10.60
N LEU A 4 15.79 -12.48 9.28
CA LEU A 4 14.84 -13.44 8.67
C LEU A 4 15.25 -14.90 8.91
N ALA A 5 16.55 -15.19 8.99
CA ALA A 5 17.05 -16.55 9.29
C ALA A 5 16.81 -16.97 10.75
N ALA A 6 16.75 -16.02 11.68
CA ALA A 6 16.42 -16.30 13.08
C ALA A 6 14.93 -16.65 13.29
N ILE A 7 14.04 -16.10 12.46
CA ILE A 7 12.59 -16.34 12.54
C ILE A 7 12.23 -17.73 11.99
N ALA A 8 12.85 -18.15 10.88
CA ALA A 8 12.61 -19.47 10.29
C ALA A 8 13.07 -20.64 11.17
N ARG A 9 14.04 -20.44 12.08
CA ARG A 9 14.54 -21.50 12.99
C ARG A 9 13.69 -21.68 14.24
N ARG A 10 13.06 -20.62 14.75
CA ARG A 10 12.18 -20.73 15.93
C ARG A 10 10.85 -21.43 15.62
N HIS A 11 10.32 -21.26 14.41
CA HIS A 11 9.08 -21.93 14.00
C HIS A 11 9.21 -23.44 13.77
N HIS A 12 10.41 -24.03 13.81
CA HIS A 12 10.59 -25.48 13.66
C HIS A 12 10.85 -26.21 14.99
N GLU A 13 11.01 -25.49 16.10
CA GLU A 13 11.30 -26.08 17.42
C GLU A 13 10.09 -26.06 18.38
N ASP A 14 9.01 -25.33 18.07
CA ASP A 14 7.83 -25.19 18.95
C ASP A 14 6.66 -26.16 18.62
N ASP A 15 6.75 -26.95 17.55
CA ASP A 15 5.67 -27.88 17.12
C ASP A 15 5.80 -29.32 17.70
N GLU A 16 6.77 -29.58 18.56
CA GLU A 16 7.05 -30.92 19.09
C GLU A 16 7.20 -30.96 20.62
N ALA A 17 6.17 -30.49 21.35
CA ALA A 17 6.06 -30.69 22.79
C ALA A 17 4.64 -31.07 23.23
N THR A 18 4.50 -32.37 23.47
CA THR A 18 3.44 -33.10 24.18
C THR A 18 2.85 -32.37 25.40
N ALA A 19 1.53 -32.42 25.61
CA ALA A 19 0.90 -32.99 26.82
C ALA A 19 -0.62 -32.75 26.92
N SER A 20 -1.31 -33.87 27.18
CA SER A 20 -2.55 -34.05 27.96
C SER A 20 -3.85 -33.36 27.51
N GLU A 21 -4.69 -34.20 26.90
CA GLU A 21 -6.15 -34.11 26.90
C GLU A 21 -6.69 -34.12 28.34
N GLU A 22 -7.42 -33.08 28.74
CA GLU A 22 -8.64 -33.12 29.57
C GLU A 22 -9.06 -31.67 29.87
N ASN A 23 -10.33 -31.35 29.60
CA ASN A 23 -10.99 -30.07 29.90
C ASN A 23 -10.83 -28.93 28.87
N ASN A 24 -11.26 -29.13 27.62
CA ASN A 24 -11.34 -28.05 26.62
C ASN A 24 -12.76 -27.44 26.55
N PRO A 25 -13.04 -26.26 27.14
CA PRO A 25 -14.26 -25.52 26.80
C PRO A 25 -14.21 -25.20 25.30
N ARG A 26 -15.28 -25.53 24.55
CA ARG A 26 -15.37 -25.27 23.10
C ARG A 26 -14.81 -23.88 22.78
N PRO A 27 -13.88 -23.74 21.82
CA PRO A 27 -13.36 -22.43 21.45
C PRO A 27 -14.56 -21.56 21.08
N ALA A 28 -14.70 -20.41 21.74
CA ALA A 28 -15.71 -19.42 21.39
C ALA A 28 -15.61 -19.18 19.88
N LYS A 29 -16.73 -19.35 19.15
CA LYS A 29 -16.76 -19.16 17.70
C LYS A 29 -16.14 -17.79 17.39
N ARG A 30 -14.98 -17.78 16.72
CA ARG A 30 -14.32 -16.55 16.32
C ARG A 30 -15.26 -15.82 15.36
N ARG A 31 -15.51 -14.53 15.62
CA ARG A 31 -16.28 -13.66 14.73
C ARG A 31 -15.70 -13.77 13.31
N PRO A 32 -16.52 -13.94 12.26
CA PRO A 32 -16.03 -13.90 10.88
C PRO A 32 -15.36 -12.56 10.60
N VAL A 33 -14.09 -12.60 10.16
CA VAL A 33 -13.28 -11.41 9.84
C VAL A 33 -13.09 -11.32 8.34
N GLU A 34 -13.49 -10.20 7.74
CA GLU A 34 -13.12 -9.83 6.37
C GLU A 34 -11.99 -8.79 6.42
N THR A 35 -11.00 -8.88 5.53
CA THR A 35 -9.94 -7.88 5.41
C THR A 35 -10.01 -7.17 4.06
N ILE A 36 -9.98 -5.83 4.10
CA ILE A 36 -9.88 -4.96 2.93
C ILE A 36 -8.53 -4.24 3.01
N ILE A 37 -7.72 -4.33 1.95
CA ILE A 37 -6.43 -3.65 1.87
C ILE A 37 -6.54 -2.58 0.79
N ILE A 38 -6.58 -1.32 1.21
CA ILE A 38 -6.72 -0.14 0.35
C ILE A 38 -5.33 0.45 0.12
N GLY A 39 -4.92 0.62 -1.12
CA GLY A 39 -3.70 1.38 -1.43
C GLY A 39 -4.01 2.87 -1.45
N LEU A 40 -3.24 3.70 -0.75
CA LEU A 40 -3.32 5.16 -0.82
C LEU A 40 -1.97 5.73 -1.28
N SER A 41 -1.94 6.15 -2.55
CA SER A 41 -0.75 6.67 -3.22
C SER A 41 -0.88 8.14 -3.62
N GLY A 42 0.22 8.71 -4.09
CA GLY A 42 0.35 10.15 -4.39
C GLY A 42 1.80 10.63 -4.19
N PRO A 43 2.19 11.75 -4.80
CA PRO A 43 3.51 12.34 -4.58
C PRO A 43 3.75 12.66 -3.10
N SER A 44 5.01 12.91 -2.74
CA SER A 44 5.33 13.42 -1.41
C SER A 44 4.53 14.69 -1.14
N SER A 45 4.07 14.85 0.11
CA SER A 45 3.37 16.07 0.55
C SER A 45 2.01 16.36 -0.12
N SER A 46 1.39 15.38 -0.78
CA SER A 46 0.00 15.49 -1.28
C SER A 46 -1.07 15.39 -0.19
N GLY A 47 -0.70 14.94 1.02
CA GLY A 47 -1.61 14.82 2.16
C GLY A 47 -2.10 13.39 2.46
N LYS A 48 -1.47 12.36 1.86
CA LYS A 48 -1.81 10.94 2.07
C LYS A 48 -1.88 10.53 3.54
N THR A 49 -0.81 10.76 4.29
CA THR A 49 -0.71 10.40 5.70
C THR A 49 -1.74 11.14 6.56
N THR A 50 -1.99 12.41 6.25
CA THR A 50 -3.05 13.19 6.90
C THR A 50 -4.43 12.56 6.62
N LEU A 51 -4.72 12.22 5.36
CA LEU A 51 -5.97 11.59 4.98
C LEU A 51 -6.14 10.21 5.64
N ALA A 52 -5.11 9.37 5.62
CA ALA A 52 -5.13 8.03 6.23
C ALA A 52 -5.46 8.10 7.73
N ARG A 53 -4.87 9.07 8.45
CA ARG A 53 -5.15 9.31 9.87
C ARG A 53 -6.58 9.79 10.12
N LEU A 54 -7.10 10.69 9.30
CA LEU A 54 -8.50 11.14 9.39
C LEU A 54 -9.48 9.98 9.14
N LEU A 55 -9.23 9.16 8.11
CA LEU A 55 -10.04 7.97 7.83
C LEU A 55 -9.97 6.96 8.98
N ARG A 56 -8.79 6.70 9.55
CA ARG A 56 -8.62 5.85 10.73
C ARG A 56 -9.47 6.34 11.90
N GLU A 57 -9.50 7.65 12.12
CA GLU A 57 -10.30 8.24 13.18
C GLU A 57 -11.82 8.08 12.92
N ILE A 58 -12.26 8.15 11.67
CA ILE A 58 -13.68 8.07 11.29
C ILE A 58 -14.22 6.63 11.25
N PHE A 59 -13.43 5.65 10.78
CA PHE A 59 -13.90 4.29 10.45
C PHE A 59 -13.66 3.22 11.52
N ASN A 60 -13.19 3.59 12.71
CA ASN A 60 -13.17 2.69 13.87
C ASN A 60 -14.54 2.74 14.58
N LEU A 61 -15.47 1.87 14.17
CA LEU A 61 -16.88 1.93 14.52
C LEU A 61 -17.41 0.55 14.92
N GLU A 62 -18.36 0.50 15.86
CA GLU A 62 -19.03 -0.74 16.28
C GLU A 62 -20.54 -0.52 16.37
N THR A 63 -21.31 -1.47 15.83
CA THR A 63 -22.76 -1.58 15.98
C THR A 63 -23.15 -3.06 16.20
N PRO A 64 -24.29 -3.39 16.84
CA PRO A 64 -24.73 -4.78 16.96
C PRO A 64 -24.77 -5.51 15.60
N GLY A 65 -23.93 -6.53 15.45
CA GLY A 65 -23.87 -7.39 14.26
C GLY A 65 -22.82 -7.01 13.21
N LEU A 66 -22.22 -5.81 13.28
CA LEU A 66 -21.17 -5.37 12.36
C LEU A 66 -20.19 -4.41 13.03
N SER A 67 -18.89 -4.64 12.86
CA SER A 67 -17.84 -3.76 13.35
C SER A 67 -16.84 -3.46 12.25
N LEU A 68 -16.36 -2.21 12.23
CA LEU A 68 -15.30 -1.74 11.35
C LEU A 68 -14.09 -1.36 12.20
N SER A 69 -12.92 -1.86 11.81
CA SER A 69 -11.65 -1.34 12.30
C SER A 69 -10.82 -0.85 11.12
N LEU A 70 -10.12 0.26 11.30
CA LEU A 70 -9.18 0.78 10.31
C LEU A 70 -7.81 0.96 10.93
N ALA A 71 -6.79 0.43 10.26
CA ALA A 71 -5.39 0.58 10.59
C ALA A 71 -4.61 1.11 9.38
N ILE A 72 -3.42 1.66 9.63
CA ILE A 72 -2.54 2.21 8.60
C ILE A 72 -1.26 1.38 8.60
N LEU A 73 -0.81 0.97 7.40
CA LEU A 73 0.49 0.41 7.14
C LEU A 73 1.26 1.40 6.29
N HIS A 74 2.36 1.95 6.81
CA HIS A 74 3.17 2.91 6.05
C HIS A 74 4.25 2.16 5.28
N GLN A 75 4.38 2.43 3.98
CA GLN A 75 5.46 1.87 3.17
C GLN A 75 6.83 2.33 3.66
N ASP A 76 6.91 3.54 4.20
CA ASP A 76 8.12 4.15 4.74
C ASP A 76 8.73 3.31 5.89
N ASP A 77 7.91 2.52 6.58
CA ASP A 77 8.38 1.58 7.61
C ASP A 77 9.27 0.47 7.01
N ALA A 78 9.14 0.20 5.70
CA ALA A 78 9.94 -0.75 4.94
C ALA A 78 11.15 -0.12 4.24
N TYR A 79 11.51 1.14 4.54
CA TYR A 79 12.82 1.65 4.11
C TYR A 79 13.97 0.87 4.78
N LYS A 80 15.05 0.72 4.02
CA LYS A 80 16.32 0.17 4.50
C LYS A 80 16.96 1.09 5.54
N THR A 81 18.01 0.57 6.19
CA THR A 81 18.87 1.39 7.04
C THR A 81 19.62 2.43 6.21
N ASP A 82 19.98 3.56 6.82
CA ASP A 82 20.59 4.70 6.14
C ASP A 82 21.82 4.27 5.33
N LYS A 83 22.66 3.38 5.86
CA LYS A 83 23.83 2.82 5.16
C LYS A 83 23.52 1.96 3.92
N ASP A 84 22.32 1.41 3.83
CA ASP A 84 21.90 0.48 2.77
C ASP A 84 21.05 1.19 1.69
N VAL A 85 20.75 2.49 1.88
CA VAL A 85 20.12 3.33 0.88
C VAL A 85 21.11 3.60 -0.26
N PRO A 86 20.75 3.31 -1.53
CA PRO A 86 21.63 3.54 -2.67
C PRO A 86 22.03 5.00 -2.82
N THR A 87 23.24 5.25 -3.32
CA THR A 87 23.67 6.60 -3.71
C THR A 87 23.55 6.79 -5.23
N VAL A 88 23.22 8.02 -5.62
CA VAL A 88 23.17 8.47 -7.01
C VAL A 88 24.04 9.71 -7.20
N THR A 89 24.73 9.78 -8.33
CA THR A 89 25.43 11.00 -8.73
C THR A 89 24.45 11.88 -9.50
N VAL A 90 24.14 13.06 -8.95
CA VAL A 90 23.29 14.06 -9.60
C VAL A 90 24.10 15.29 -9.97
N SER A 91 23.69 15.97 -11.04
CA SER A 91 24.28 17.24 -11.47
C SER A 91 23.17 18.25 -11.73
N SER A 92 23.24 19.40 -11.05
CA SER A 92 22.32 20.52 -11.28
C SER A 92 23.07 21.84 -11.43
N GLU A 93 22.47 22.80 -12.12
CA GLU A 93 23.07 24.11 -12.39
C GLU A 93 23.42 24.85 -11.09
N GLN A 94 22.57 24.74 -10.08
CA GLN A 94 22.70 25.47 -8.81
C GLN A 94 23.69 24.81 -7.84
N PHE A 95 23.81 23.48 -7.84
CA PHE A 95 24.56 22.75 -6.82
C PHE A 95 25.75 21.94 -7.36
N GLY A 96 25.96 21.94 -8.68
CA GLY A 96 27.02 21.17 -9.33
C GLY A 96 26.79 19.66 -9.23
N THR A 97 27.86 18.89 -9.41
CA THR A 97 27.84 17.43 -9.32
C THR A 97 28.09 16.95 -7.89
N ARG A 98 27.23 16.06 -7.38
CA ARG A 98 27.28 15.53 -6.01
C ARG A 98 26.71 14.13 -5.93
N GLU A 99 27.15 13.39 -4.92
CA GLU A 99 26.55 12.11 -4.56
C GLU A 99 25.50 12.31 -3.47
N LEU A 100 24.30 11.78 -3.68
CA LEU A 100 23.19 11.87 -2.74
C LEU A 100 22.62 10.46 -2.50
N GLN A 101 22.15 10.19 -1.29
CA GLN A 101 21.36 8.98 -1.01
C GLN A 101 19.98 9.13 -1.64
N ASP A 102 19.58 8.16 -2.46
CA ASP A 102 18.27 8.18 -3.10
C ASP A 102 17.24 7.40 -2.26
N TRP A 103 16.57 8.11 -1.35
CA TRP A 103 15.50 7.56 -0.54
C TRP A 103 14.22 7.30 -1.35
N ASP A 104 14.05 7.95 -2.50
CA ASP A 104 12.82 7.94 -3.30
C ASP A 104 12.89 6.92 -4.45
N CYS A 105 13.89 6.03 -4.45
CA CYS A 105 14.01 4.92 -5.40
C CYS A 105 13.47 3.59 -4.85
N VAL A 106 13.11 2.64 -5.73
CA VAL A 106 12.73 1.30 -5.27
C VAL A 106 13.86 0.56 -4.55
N GLY A 107 15.11 0.90 -4.87
CA GLY A 107 16.29 0.33 -4.25
C GLY A 107 16.47 0.72 -2.78
N SER A 108 15.81 1.75 -2.27
CA SER A 108 15.84 2.13 -0.85
C SER A 108 14.89 1.30 0.02
N LEU A 109 13.97 0.54 -0.58
CA LEU A 109 13.01 -0.32 0.12
C LEU A 109 13.59 -1.71 0.44
N ASP A 110 13.32 -2.23 1.63
CA ASP A 110 13.45 -3.64 1.98
C ASP A 110 12.25 -4.41 1.40
N LEU A 111 12.34 -4.75 0.10
CA LEU A 111 11.27 -5.42 -0.63
C LEU A 111 10.87 -6.77 0.01
N PRO A 112 11.80 -7.63 0.47
CA PRO A 112 11.43 -8.83 1.21
C PRO A 112 10.57 -8.55 2.45
N LEU A 113 10.91 -7.54 3.25
CA LEU A 113 10.12 -7.13 4.41
C LEU A 113 8.73 -6.62 4.00
N PHE A 114 8.67 -5.76 2.99
CA PHE A 114 7.40 -5.20 2.51
C PHE A 114 6.47 -6.28 1.96
N GLU A 115 7.01 -7.19 1.15
CA GLU A 115 6.28 -8.34 0.60
C GLU A 115 5.79 -9.29 1.69
N HIS A 116 6.65 -9.63 2.66
CA HIS A 116 6.26 -10.46 3.80
C HIS A 116 5.08 -9.83 4.55
N THR A 117 5.16 -8.53 4.84
CA THR A 117 4.13 -7.79 5.57
C THR A 117 2.79 -7.80 4.82
N LEU A 118 2.80 -7.47 3.52
CA LEU A 118 1.58 -7.45 2.70
C LEU A 118 0.96 -8.85 2.52
N LYS A 119 1.79 -9.89 2.33
CA LYS A 119 1.29 -11.27 2.22
C LYS A 119 0.71 -11.76 3.54
N HIS A 120 1.38 -11.50 4.66
CA HIS A 120 0.88 -11.85 5.99
C HIS A 120 -0.46 -11.16 6.26
N LEU A 121 -0.55 -9.86 5.95
CA LEU A 121 -1.78 -9.10 6.11
C LEU A 121 -2.93 -9.69 5.29
N ARG A 122 -2.69 -10.02 4.01
CA ARG A 122 -3.70 -10.65 3.16
C ARG A 122 -4.15 -12.03 3.66
N GLN A 123 -3.23 -12.82 4.23
CA GLN A 123 -3.49 -14.19 4.67
C GLN A 123 -4.15 -14.26 6.05
N HIS A 124 -3.78 -13.38 6.98
CA HIS A 124 -4.16 -13.47 8.39
C HIS A 124 -5.08 -12.34 8.87
N GLY A 125 -5.25 -11.28 8.07
CA GLY A 125 -6.03 -10.11 8.46
C GLY A 125 -5.40 -9.31 9.61
N SER A 126 -4.09 -9.47 9.81
CA SER A 126 -3.29 -8.75 10.81
C SER A 126 -1.86 -8.56 10.31
N LEU A 127 -1.18 -7.54 10.82
CA LEU A 127 0.26 -7.37 10.59
C LEU A 127 1.06 -8.50 11.27
N PRO A 128 2.28 -8.79 10.79
CA PRO A 128 3.24 -9.63 11.52
C PRO A 128 3.45 -9.12 12.96
N PRO A 129 3.58 -10.01 13.98
CA PRO A 129 3.69 -9.61 15.39
C PRO A 129 4.86 -8.68 15.73
N ASP A 130 5.92 -8.69 14.92
CA ASP A 130 7.13 -7.89 15.06
C ASP A 130 7.09 -6.56 14.26
N SER A 131 5.95 -6.23 13.66
CA SER A 131 5.76 -4.97 12.93
C SER A 131 5.75 -3.79 13.88
N VAL A 132 6.66 -2.83 13.67
CA VAL A 132 6.74 -1.58 14.43
C VAL A 132 6.67 -0.42 13.45
N SER A 133 5.70 0.49 13.66
CA SER A 133 5.59 1.69 12.83
C SER A 133 6.48 2.82 13.33
N LYS A 134 7.34 3.32 12.45
CA LYS A 134 8.23 4.47 12.63
C LYS A 134 7.55 5.74 12.14
N GLU A 135 6.79 5.66 11.04
CA GLU A 135 6.08 6.80 10.47
C GLU A 135 5.03 7.39 11.43
N ASP A 136 4.49 6.58 12.36
CA ASP A 136 3.66 7.08 13.47
C ASP A 136 4.39 7.99 14.47
N GLN A 137 5.72 8.09 14.39
CA GLN A 137 6.54 9.01 15.19
C GLN A 137 6.79 10.36 14.49
N ASN A 138 6.52 10.47 13.18
CA ASN A 138 6.70 11.72 12.44
C ASN A 138 5.57 12.70 12.75
N SER A 139 5.91 13.99 12.88
CA SER A 139 4.91 15.04 13.09
C SER A 139 4.07 15.24 11.83
N VAL A 140 2.74 15.14 11.97
CA VAL A 140 1.80 15.56 10.93
C VAL A 140 1.40 17.01 11.21
N GLY A 141 1.52 17.88 10.21
CA GLY A 141 1.06 19.26 10.31
C GLY A 141 -0.46 19.37 10.52
N GLU A 142 -0.95 20.58 10.75
CA GLU A 142 -2.39 20.83 10.88
C GLU A 142 -3.14 20.34 9.63
N SER A 143 -4.16 19.50 9.82
CA SER A 143 -4.92 18.90 8.71
C SER A 143 -5.84 19.88 7.99
N HIS A 144 -6.08 21.06 8.59
CA HIS A 144 -7.15 22.01 8.23
C HIS A 144 -8.56 21.40 8.23
N VAL A 145 -8.75 20.24 8.86
CA VAL A 145 -10.06 19.63 9.13
C VAL A 145 -10.27 19.69 10.64
N SER A 146 -11.35 20.35 11.08
CA SER A 146 -11.57 20.57 12.51
C SER A 146 -12.02 19.28 13.21
N ALA A 147 -11.79 19.18 14.52
CA ALA A 147 -12.30 18.07 15.33
C ALA A 147 -13.83 17.96 15.25
N ARG A 148 -14.52 19.08 15.02
CA ARG A 148 -15.97 19.11 14.78
C ARG A 148 -16.32 18.40 13.48
N ASP A 149 -15.62 18.71 12.38
CA ASP A 149 -15.89 18.08 11.08
C ASP A 149 -15.65 16.56 11.15
N VAL A 150 -14.58 16.13 11.85
CA VAL A 150 -14.31 14.70 12.09
C VAL A 150 -15.42 14.03 12.89
N GLN A 151 -15.94 14.71 13.92
CA GLN A 151 -17.06 14.20 14.72
C GLN A 151 -18.36 14.10 13.91
N GLU A 152 -18.66 15.10 13.08
CA GLU A 152 -19.80 15.06 12.14
C GLU A 152 -19.68 13.88 11.15
N TRP A 153 -18.46 13.58 10.66
CA TRP A 153 -18.21 12.39 9.84
C TRP A 153 -18.38 11.08 10.61
N LYS A 154 -17.89 10.98 11.85
CA LYS A 154 -18.10 9.79 12.71
C LYS A 154 -19.58 9.49 12.91
N GLU A 155 -20.40 10.51 13.14
CA GLU A 155 -21.85 10.36 13.33
C GLU A 155 -22.53 9.87 12.04
N LYS A 156 -22.19 10.48 10.89
CA LYS A 156 -22.67 10.02 9.57
C LYS A 156 -22.29 8.57 9.29
N MET A 157 -21.04 8.19 9.57
CA MET A 157 -20.57 6.83 9.33
C MET A 157 -21.15 5.81 10.31
N ARG A 158 -21.42 6.19 11.57
CA ARG A 158 -22.15 5.31 12.50
C ARG A 158 -23.57 5.04 12.01
N ALA A 159 -24.30 6.09 11.62
CA ALA A 159 -25.66 5.94 11.08
C ALA A 159 -25.68 5.07 9.80
N TRP A 160 -24.69 5.24 8.92
CA TRP A 160 -24.51 4.38 7.75
C TRP A 160 -24.21 2.92 8.13
N LEU A 161 -23.34 2.68 9.12
CA LEU A 161 -23.02 1.33 9.58
C LEU A 161 -24.24 0.62 10.19
N ASP A 162 -25.05 1.36 10.95
CA ASP A 162 -26.31 0.86 11.54
C ASP A 162 -27.30 0.42 10.45
N ASP A 163 -27.48 1.23 9.40
CA ASP A 163 -28.34 0.91 8.25
C ASP A 163 -27.82 -0.33 7.48
N LEU A 164 -26.51 -0.40 7.27
CA LEU A 164 -25.86 -1.52 6.59
C LEU A 164 -26.04 -2.84 7.38
N ALA A 165 -25.86 -2.80 8.70
CA ALA A 165 -26.11 -3.94 9.59
C ALA A 165 -27.59 -4.35 9.63
N GLY A 166 -28.51 -3.38 9.63
CA GLY A 166 -29.95 -3.59 9.59
C GLY A 166 -30.41 -4.25 8.28
N THR A 167 -29.90 -3.78 7.14
CA THR A 167 -30.19 -4.33 5.81
C THR A 167 -29.72 -5.79 5.70
N ARG A 168 -28.52 -6.10 6.20
CA ARG A 168 -28.00 -7.48 6.28
C ARG A 168 -28.88 -8.39 7.13
N THR A 169 -29.36 -7.90 8.26
CA THR A 169 -30.26 -8.67 9.14
C THR A 169 -31.58 -8.98 8.44
N ARG A 170 -32.18 -7.99 7.76
CA ARG A 170 -33.42 -8.16 6.98
C ARG A 170 -33.24 -9.10 5.79
N ALA A 171 -32.09 -9.09 5.13
CA ALA A 171 -31.81 -10.01 4.02
C ALA A 171 -31.77 -11.47 4.52
N ARG A 172 -31.11 -11.73 5.67
CA ARG A 172 -31.00 -13.08 6.26
C ARG A 172 -32.34 -13.65 6.71
N THR A 173 -33.22 -12.82 7.28
CA THR A 173 -34.57 -13.27 7.71
C THR A 173 -35.48 -13.59 6.53
N ARG A 174 -35.32 -12.93 5.37
CA ARG A 174 -36.08 -13.24 4.15
C ARG A 174 -35.64 -14.54 3.48
N THR A 175 -34.36 -14.90 3.56
CA THR A 175 -33.83 -16.15 2.97
C THR A 175 -34.10 -17.39 3.83
N HIS A 176 -34.32 -17.21 5.13
CA HIS A 176 -34.72 -18.27 6.07
C HIS A 176 -36.04 -17.93 6.74
N PRO A 177 -37.18 -17.96 6.02
CA PRO A 177 -38.47 -17.87 6.69
C PRO A 177 -38.58 -19.05 7.64
N ALA A 178 -38.83 -18.78 8.92
CA ALA A 178 -39.06 -19.81 9.91
C ALA A 178 -40.15 -20.74 9.38
N ARG A 179 -39.82 -22.03 9.29
CA ARG A 179 -40.74 -23.08 8.86
C ARG A 179 -41.89 -23.10 9.88
N GLU A 180 -43.02 -22.51 9.52
CA GLU A 180 -44.26 -22.56 10.31
C GLU A 180 -44.70 -24.03 10.45
N GLY A 181 -44.21 -24.67 11.51
CA GLY A 181 -44.65 -25.97 11.97
C GLY A 181 -45.73 -25.75 13.02
N SER A 182 -46.98 -25.98 12.62
CA SER A 182 -48.12 -26.09 13.51
C SER A 182 -47.85 -27.16 14.58
N GLY A 183 -47.77 -26.74 15.85
CA GLY A 183 -47.52 -27.63 16.97
C GLY A 183 -47.77 -26.92 18.29
N ALA A 184 -49.03 -26.89 18.69
CA ALA A 184 -49.45 -26.42 20.00
C ALA A 184 -48.87 -27.28 21.12
N SER A 185 -48.08 -26.69 22.03
CA SER A 185 -48.08 -26.99 23.47
C SER A 185 -47.04 -26.12 24.16
N GLY A 186 -47.44 -25.55 25.30
CA GLY A 186 -46.68 -24.54 26.02
C GLY A 186 -45.37 -25.05 26.61
N ALA A 187 -44.34 -24.24 26.46
CA ALA A 187 -43.25 -24.07 27.41
C ALA A 187 -42.71 -22.66 27.21
N GLU A 188 -42.49 -21.95 28.31
CA GLU A 188 -41.88 -20.63 28.34
C GLU A 188 -40.41 -20.72 27.93
N ASP A 189 -40.15 -20.90 26.64
CA ASP A 189 -38.81 -20.78 26.09
C ASP A 189 -38.52 -19.30 25.89
N LYS A 190 -37.80 -18.73 26.87
CA LYS A 190 -37.00 -17.52 26.66
C LYS A 190 -36.27 -17.68 25.34
N GLU A 191 -36.68 -16.92 24.34
CA GLU A 191 -35.94 -16.74 23.08
C GLU A 191 -34.49 -16.45 23.44
N LYS A 192 -33.65 -17.50 23.36
CA LYS A 192 -32.23 -17.34 23.08
C LYS A 192 -32.22 -16.69 21.71
N LEU A 193 -32.22 -15.35 21.70
CA LEU A 193 -31.78 -14.55 20.58
C LEU A 193 -30.45 -15.17 20.17
N GLU A 194 -30.45 -15.99 19.11
CA GLU A 194 -29.27 -16.64 18.60
C GLU A 194 -28.22 -15.55 18.48
N SER A 195 -27.11 -15.72 19.21
CA SER A 195 -26.00 -14.77 19.26
C SER A 195 -25.78 -14.23 17.85
N THR A 196 -26.10 -12.96 17.63
CA THR A 196 -25.85 -12.30 16.36
C THR A 196 -24.36 -12.38 16.14
N ASP A 197 -23.95 -13.37 15.34
CA ASP A 197 -22.56 -13.64 15.02
C ASP A 197 -22.03 -12.41 14.27
N GLY A 198 -21.49 -11.48 15.06
CA GLY A 198 -21.11 -10.16 14.60
C GLY A 198 -19.95 -10.31 13.64
N ARG A 199 -20.06 -9.70 12.46
CA ARG A 199 -18.98 -9.67 11.48
C ARG A 199 -18.02 -8.53 11.81
N GLU A 200 -16.74 -8.77 11.64
CA GLU A 200 -15.70 -7.74 11.70
C GLU A 200 -15.19 -7.50 10.27
N ILE A 201 -15.08 -6.23 9.88
CA ILE A 201 -14.37 -5.83 8.66
C ILE A 201 -13.16 -5.01 9.10
N ARG A 202 -11.98 -5.51 8.74
CA ARG A 202 -10.69 -4.86 8.98
C ARG A 202 -10.22 -4.17 7.73
N ILE A 203 -10.06 -2.87 7.80
CA ILE A 203 -9.57 -2.03 6.72
C ILE A 203 -8.11 -1.70 7.03
N TYR A 204 -7.22 -1.96 6.08
CA TYR A 204 -5.85 -1.52 6.13
C TYR A 204 -5.61 -0.55 4.99
N ILE A 205 -5.30 0.70 5.32
CA ILE A 205 -4.77 1.66 4.35
C ILE A 205 -3.27 1.45 4.30
N VAL A 206 -2.76 1.04 3.14
CA VAL A 206 -1.33 1.09 2.85
C VAL A 206 -1.04 2.51 2.36
N ASP A 207 -0.32 3.30 3.13
CA ASP A 207 0.10 4.67 2.77
C ASP A 207 1.52 4.63 2.21
N GLY A 208 1.74 5.19 1.03
CA GLY A 208 3.07 5.24 0.45
C GLY A 208 3.11 5.67 -1.01
N PHE A 209 4.23 5.37 -1.66
CA PHE A 209 4.47 5.57 -3.07
C PHE A 209 4.30 4.24 -3.83
N LEU A 210 3.04 3.84 -4.04
CA LEU A 210 2.66 2.43 -4.25
C LEU A 210 2.40 2.02 -5.71
N LEU A 211 2.16 3.00 -6.60
CA LEU A 211 1.69 2.76 -7.97
C LEU A 211 2.85 2.75 -8.96
N TYR A 212 3.49 1.60 -9.06
CA TYR A 212 4.62 1.36 -9.95
C TYR A 212 4.14 1.14 -11.40
N PRO A 213 4.99 1.40 -12.41
CA PRO A 213 4.62 1.25 -13.81
C PRO A 213 4.33 -0.21 -14.16
N PRO A 214 3.39 -0.47 -15.10
CA PRO A 214 3.21 -1.80 -15.65
C PRO A 214 4.49 -2.30 -16.32
N PRO A 215 4.77 -3.61 -16.30
CA PRO A 215 5.92 -4.18 -16.98
C PRO A 215 5.92 -3.82 -18.48
N PRO A 216 7.10 -3.61 -19.08
CA PRO A 216 7.18 -3.36 -20.52
C PRO A 216 6.59 -4.55 -21.29
N PRO A 217 5.98 -4.31 -22.47
CA PRO A 217 5.50 -5.41 -23.31
C PRO A 217 6.65 -6.35 -23.68
N PRO A 218 6.38 -7.65 -23.84
CA PRO A 218 7.41 -8.59 -24.26
C PRO A 218 8.00 -8.15 -25.60
N PRO A 219 9.31 -8.36 -25.84
CA PRO A 219 9.90 -8.07 -27.14
C PRO A 219 9.12 -8.82 -28.23
N PRO A 220 8.93 -8.21 -29.43
CA PRO A 220 8.28 -8.90 -30.52
C PRO A 220 9.01 -10.23 -30.76
N ALA A 221 8.26 -11.33 -30.78
CA ALA A 221 8.82 -12.65 -31.03
C ALA A 221 9.67 -12.55 -32.29
N SER A 222 10.99 -12.74 -32.15
CA SER A 222 11.89 -12.76 -33.29
C SER A 222 11.38 -13.85 -34.23
N GLY A 223 10.77 -13.43 -35.34
CA GLY A 223 10.33 -14.34 -36.36
C GLY A 223 11.49 -15.25 -36.71
N ALA A 224 11.23 -16.56 -36.71
CA ALA A 224 12.15 -17.57 -37.20
C ALA A 224 12.44 -17.27 -38.69
N GLY A 225 13.33 -16.31 -38.93
CA GLY A 225 13.89 -15.99 -40.22
C GLY A 225 14.97 -17.01 -40.48
N SER A 226 14.66 -17.97 -41.35
CA SER A 226 15.59 -18.91 -41.96
C SER A 226 16.88 -18.19 -42.35
N ALA A 227 17.96 -18.46 -41.61
CA ALA A 227 19.30 -18.11 -42.03
C ALA A 227 19.67 -18.99 -43.23
N SER A 228 19.52 -18.45 -44.45
CA SER A 228 20.20 -18.98 -45.62
C SER A 228 21.65 -18.50 -45.58
N GLU A 229 22.54 -19.43 -45.30
CA GLU A 229 23.99 -19.28 -45.39
C GLU A 229 24.40 -18.86 -46.81
N SER A 230 25.16 -17.77 -46.91
CA SER A 230 26.13 -17.60 -48.00
C SER A 230 27.34 -16.82 -47.51
N ALA A 231 28.44 -17.56 -47.42
CA ALA A 231 29.76 -17.10 -47.03
C ALA A 231 30.37 -16.19 -48.11
N SER A 232 31.10 -15.15 -47.68
CA SER A 232 32.31 -14.72 -48.38
C SER A 232 33.24 -13.94 -47.44
N GLU A 233 34.50 -14.33 -47.52
CA GLU A 233 35.65 -13.96 -46.69
C GLU A 233 36.14 -12.53 -46.97
N SER A 234 36.67 -11.84 -45.95
CA SER A 234 37.96 -11.14 -46.05
C SER A 234 38.53 -10.80 -44.67
N ALA A 235 39.86 -10.79 -44.60
CA ALA A 235 40.67 -11.04 -43.42
C ALA A 235 41.12 -9.80 -42.62
N SER A 236 41.67 -10.13 -41.44
CA SER A 236 42.82 -9.52 -40.75
C SER A 236 42.54 -8.55 -39.59
N GLY A 237 43.01 -8.93 -38.40
CA GLY A 237 43.02 -8.10 -37.18
C GLY A 237 43.20 -8.89 -35.88
N THR A 238 44.41 -9.36 -35.65
CA THR A 238 45.12 -9.77 -34.40
C THR A 238 44.35 -9.90 -33.06
N PRO A 239 44.50 -11.01 -32.29
CA PRO A 239 44.03 -11.10 -30.91
C PRO A 239 45.14 -10.70 -29.92
N SER A 240 44.80 -9.97 -28.86
CA SER A 240 45.66 -9.80 -27.69
C SER A 240 44.88 -10.17 -26.43
N THR A 241 45.33 -11.26 -25.84
CA THR A 241 44.86 -11.90 -24.61
C THR A 241 45.27 -11.04 -23.41
N THR A 242 44.33 -10.66 -22.55
CA THR A 242 44.65 -10.35 -21.15
C THR A 242 43.49 -10.77 -20.26
N THR A 243 43.74 -11.86 -19.54
CA THR A 243 42.92 -12.41 -18.47
C THR A 243 42.97 -11.46 -17.28
N ALA A 244 41.85 -10.82 -16.95
CA ALA A 244 41.68 -10.13 -15.67
C ALA A 244 40.36 -10.62 -15.06
N ALA A 245 40.50 -11.38 -13.99
CA ALA A 245 39.41 -11.77 -13.12
C ALA A 245 38.87 -10.52 -12.42
N THR A 246 37.73 -10.01 -12.87
CA THR A 246 37.00 -8.95 -12.19
C THR A 246 35.80 -9.57 -11.52
N THR A 247 35.86 -9.65 -10.19
CA THR A 247 34.74 -9.95 -9.32
C THR A 247 33.77 -8.77 -9.42
N THR A 248 32.89 -8.79 -10.42
CA THR A 248 31.88 -7.76 -10.61
C THR A 248 30.75 -7.99 -9.62
N THR A 249 30.85 -7.35 -8.45
CA THR A 249 29.65 -6.99 -7.67
C THR A 249 28.96 -5.90 -8.47
N THR A 250 28.13 -6.28 -9.44
CA THR A 250 27.33 -5.33 -10.22
C THR A 250 26.39 -4.65 -9.23
N ALA A 251 26.72 -3.41 -8.86
CA ALA A 251 25.87 -2.56 -8.05
C ALA A 251 24.50 -2.51 -8.73
N MET A 252 23.47 -3.09 -8.10
CA MET A 252 22.12 -3.09 -8.64
C MET A 252 21.68 -1.63 -8.82
N SER A 253 21.18 -1.29 -10.00
CA SER A 253 20.62 0.05 -10.24
C SER A 253 19.57 0.37 -9.15
N PRO A 254 19.58 1.59 -8.57
CA PRO A 254 18.57 2.02 -7.60
C PRO A 254 17.15 1.94 -8.15
N HIS A 255 17.00 1.87 -9.47
CA HIS A 255 15.73 1.76 -10.18
C HIS A 255 15.63 0.44 -10.97
N SER A 256 15.95 -0.69 -10.34
CA SER A 256 15.90 -2.00 -10.99
C SER A 256 14.52 -2.31 -11.59
N GLN A 257 14.49 -2.66 -12.89
CA GLN A 257 13.25 -3.02 -13.59
C GLN A 257 12.60 -4.28 -13.01
N ASP A 258 13.40 -5.26 -12.57
CA ASP A 258 12.88 -6.48 -11.94
C ASP A 258 12.19 -6.16 -10.62
N GLN A 259 12.75 -5.24 -9.83
CA GLN A 259 12.12 -4.76 -8.59
C GLN A 259 10.83 -4.00 -8.87
N LEU A 260 10.79 -3.17 -9.92
CA LEU A 260 9.57 -2.47 -10.35
C LEU A 260 8.48 -3.45 -10.77
N ASN A 261 8.82 -4.45 -11.59
CA ASN A 261 7.88 -5.48 -12.03
C ASN A 261 7.34 -6.28 -10.84
N HIS A 262 8.21 -6.63 -9.88
CA HIS A 262 7.82 -7.34 -8.66
C HIS A 262 6.88 -6.51 -7.78
N LEU A 263 7.23 -5.24 -7.55
CA LEU A 263 6.39 -4.32 -6.80
C LEU A 263 5.04 -4.08 -7.47
N TYR A 264 5.01 -3.89 -8.80
CA TYR A 264 3.78 -3.79 -9.57
C TYR A 264 2.86 -5.00 -9.32
N ALA A 265 3.39 -6.21 -9.49
CA ALA A 265 2.62 -7.45 -9.32
C ALA A 265 2.12 -7.62 -7.87
N LEU A 266 2.97 -7.30 -6.89
CA LEU A 266 2.63 -7.36 -5.47
C LEU A 266 1.52 -6.37 -5.12
N THR A 267 1.67 -5.09 -5.49
CA THR A 267 0.73 -4.04 -5.11
C THR A 267 -0.62 -4.23 -5.79
N HIS A 268 -0.65 -4.54 -7.10
CA HIS A 268 -1.88 -4.77 -7.85
C HIS A 268 -2.57 -6.09 -7.48
N GLY A 269 -1.82 -7.09 -7.00
CA GLY A 269 -2.36 -8.38 -6.56
C GLY A 269 -2.84 -8.44 -5.11
N VAL A 270 -2.55 -7.43 -4.29
CA VAL A 270 -2.91 -7.39 -2.86
C VAL A 270 -3.89 -6.27 -2.54
N MET A 271 -3.75 -5.08 -3.17
CA MET A 271 -4.50 -3.89 -2.79
C MET A 271 -5.66 -3.62 -3.73
N HIS A 272 -6.85 -3.42 -3.15
CA HIS A 272 -8.04 -2.97 -3.86
C HIS A 272 -9.07 -2.36 -2.89
N PRO A 273 -9.58 -1.14 -3.15
CA PRO A 273 -9.23 -0.24 -4.26
C PRO A 273 -7.83 0.38 -4.11
N LYS A 274 -7.33 0.98 -5.19
CA LYS A 274 -6.12 1.81 -5.18
C LYS A 274 -6.55 3.27 -5.36
N LEU A 275 -6.31 4.09 -4.35
CA LEU A 275 -6.64 5.50 -4.31
C LEU A 275 -5.40 6.33 -4.60
N PHE A 276 -5.54 7.41 -5.36
CA PHE A 276 -4.45 8.31 -5.68
C PHE A 276 -4.81 9.76 -5.35
N ILE A 277 -4.00 10.43 -4.51
CA ILE A 277 -4.15 11.86 -4.21
C ILE A 277 -3.14 12.66 -5.05
N PRO A 278 -3.58 13.40 -6.07
CA PRO A 278 -2.70 14.27 -6.84
C PRO A 278 -2.22 15.47 -6.04
N SER A 279 -1.09 16.02 -6.46
CA SER A 279 -0.55 17.31 -6.02
C SER A 279 0.11 17.95 -7.22
N THR A 280 0.07 19.27 -7.31
CA THR A 280 0.82 19.98 -8.35
C THR A 280 2.32 19.87 -8.10
N ARG A 281 3.13 20.09 -9.13
CA ARG A 281 4.59 20.16 -9.01
C ARG A 281 5.00 21.20 -7.97
N ASP A 282 4.45 22.41 -8.08
CA ASP A 282 4.76 23.52 -7.17
C ASP A 282 4.43 23.19 -5.71
N GLN A 283 3.25 22.60 -5.45
CA GLN A 283 2.86 22.13 -4.13
C GLN A 283 3.82 21.06 -3.60
N THR A 284 4.18 20.09 -4.43
CA THR A 284 5.08 18.98 -4.07
C THR A 284 6.45 19.51 -3.67
N LEU A 285 7.04 20.36 -4.52
CA LEU A 285 8.36 20.94 -4.28
C LEU A 285 8.36 21.83 -3.04
N THR A 286 7.44 22.79 -2.95
CA THR A 286 7.35 23.75 -1.85
C THR A 286 7.15 23.05 -0.51
N ARG A 287 6.21 22.10 -0.44
CA ARG A 287 5.89 21.41 0.82
C ARG A 287 6.98 20.42 1.23
N ARG A 288 7.64 19.74 0.28
CA ARG A 288 8.77 18.84 0.58
C ARG A 288 9.97 19.65 1.08
N ALA A 289 10.32 20.75 0.41
CA ALA A 289 11.41 21.62 0.83
C ALA A 289 11.19 22.26 2.22
N ALA A 290 9.92 22.46 2.62
CA ALA A 290 9.56 23.02 3.92
C ALA A 290 9.55 21.99 5.08
N ARG A 291 9.75 20.69 4.82
CA ARG A 291 9.81 19.68 5.90
C ARG A 291 11.11 19.80 6.69
N SER A 292 11.03 19.69 8.02
CA SER A 292 12.20 19.71 8.90
C SER A 292 13.08 18.47 8.75
N GLY A 293 12.48 17.34 8.37
CA GLY A 293 13.16 16.07 8.12
C GLY A 293 12.25 14.87 8.40
N TYR A 294 12.87 13.70 8.49
CA TYR A 294 12.26 12.38 8.54
C TYR A 294 12.93 11.52 9.60
N VAL A 295 12.15 10.85 10.45
CA VAL A 295 12.69 9.81 11.33
C VAL A 295 13.07 8.59 10.50
N THR A 296 14.31 8.12 10.63
CA THR A 296 14.83 6.91 9.96
C THR A 296 15.04 5.78 10.96
N LEU A 297 15.52 4.62 10.50
CA LEU A 297 15.92 3.51 11.37
C LEU A 297 17.11 3.85 12.26
N GLU A 298 18.01 4.70 11.78
CA GLU A 298 19.30 4.97 12.42
C GLU A 298 19.42 6.42 12.92
N GLY A 299 18.42 7.28 12.67
CA GLY A 299 18.42 8.65 13.17
C GLY A 299 17.35 9.54 12.54
N PHE A 300 17.79 10.67 11.99
CA PHE A 300 16.94 11.70 11.42
C PHE A 300 17.57 12.22 10.13
N TRP A 301 16.81 12.18 9.04
CA TRP A 301 17.23 12.62 7.72
C TRP A 301 16.62 13.97 7.37
N THR A 302 17.44 14.89 6.88
CA THR A 302 16.97 16.16 6.31
C THR A 302 17.40 16.21 4.85
N ASP A 303 16.45 16.49 3.96
CA ASP A 303 16.70 16.63 2.53
C ASP A 303 17.80 17.70 2.29
N PRO A 304 18.94 17.35 1.65
CA PRO A 304 19.97 18.34 1.36
C PRO A 304 19.47 19.39 0.34
N PRO A 305 20.11 20.56 0.23
CA PRO A 305 19.66 21.62 -0.68
C PRO A 305 19.47 21.13 -2.12
N GLY A 306 18.31 21.33 -2.73
CA GLY A 306 17.98 20.91 -4.10
C GLY A 306 17.64 19.42 -4.28
N TYR A 307 17.59 18.64 -3.18
CA TYR A 307 17.27 17.21 -3.24
C TYR A 307 15.90 16.93 -3.87
N VAL A 308 14.92 17.80 -3.63
CA VAL A 308 13.56 17.59 -4.13
C VAL A 308 13.51 17.69 -5.66
N GLU A 309 14.18 18.69 -6.21
CA GLU A 309 14.27 18.94 -7.64
C GLU A 309 15.17 17.93 -8.35
N ASP A 310 16.27 17.53 -7.71
CA ASP A 310 17.32 16.71 -8.33
C ASP A 310 17.09 15.21 -8.16
N VAL A 311 16.31 14.77 -7.16
CA VAL A 311 16.08 13.35 -6.84
C VAL A 311 14.58 13.02 -6.74
N VAL A 312 13.84 13.67 -5.85
CA VAL A 312 12.44 13.31 -5.55
C VAL A 312 11.54 13.44 -6.79
N TRP A 313 11.54 14.60 -7.45
CA TRP A 313 10.68 14.86 -8.62
C TRP A 313 11.07 14.01 -9.84
N PRO A 314 12.36 13.84 -10.18
CA PRO A 314 12.77 12.89 -11.22
C PRO A 314 12.31 11.45 -10.96
N ASN A 315 12.39 10.98 -9.71
CA ASN A 315 11.90 9.65 -9.34
C ASN A 315 10.38 9.55 -9.42
N TYR A 316 9.66 10.56 -8.93
CA TYR A 316 8.22 10.68 -9.11
C TYR A 316 7.83 10.52 -10.58
N ARG A 317 8.47 11.29 -11.46
CA ARG A 317 8.23 11.23 -12.91
C ARG A 317 8.52 9.84 -13.46
N ARG A 318 9.67 9.26 -13.11
CA ARG A 318 10.08 7.93 -13.57
C ARG A 318 9.00 6.87 -13.28
N TYR A 319 8.40 6.93 -12.11
CA TYR A 319 7.50 5.89 -11.64
C TYR A 319 6.02 6.15 -11.91
N HIS A 320 5.61 7.41 -12.14
CA HIS A 320 4.20 7.77 -12.32
C HIS A 320 3.88 8.37 -13.68
N ALA A 321 4.86 8.65 -14.55
CA ALA A 321 4.58 9.19 -15.89
C ALA A 321 3.52 8.38 -16.66
N TRP A 322 3.52 7.06 -16.51
CA TRP A 322 2.54 6.18 -17.16
C TRP A 322 1.07 6.49 -16.82
N MET A 323 0.80 7.16 -15.69
CA MET A 323 -0.54 7.58 -15.28
C MET A 323 -1.02 8.87 -15.95
N TYR A 324 -0.13 9.59 -16.64
CA TYR A 324 -0.41 10.91 -17.23
C TYR A 324 -0.57 10.82 -18.75
N GLU A 325 -1.39 11.71 -19.32
CA GLU A 325 -1.57 11.80 -20.77
C GLU A 325 -0.22 12.02 -21.47
N GLY A 326 0.12 11.10 -22.39
CA GLY A 326 1.38 11.13 -23.13
C GLY A 326 2.64 11.01 -22.28
N GLY A 327 2.54 10.55 -21.02
CA GLY A 327 3.68 10.49 -20.11
C GLY A 327 4.06 11.85 -19.50
N ASN A 328 3.28 12.91 -19.76
CA ASN A 328 3.63 14.27 -19.38
C ASN A 328 3.12 14.64 -17.99
N VAL A 329 3.91 14.30 -16.98
CA VAL A 329 3.62 14.63 -15.57
C VAL A 329 3.44 16.13 -15.33
N ASP A 330 4.17 16.99 -16.05
CA ASP A 330 4.14 18.44 -15.85
C ASP A 330 2.86 19.10 -16.42
N ALA A 331 2.11 18.40 -17.28
CA ALA A 331 0.79 18.87 -17.71
C ALA A 331 -0.27 18.68 -16.62
N GLU A 332 -0.02 17.82 -15.62
CA GLU A 332 -0.92 17.52 -14.51
C GLU A 332 -2.29 16.95 -14.94
N ILE A 333 -2.34 16.33 -16.13
CA ILE A 333 -3.54 15.66 -16.68
C ILE A 333 -3.33 14.15 -16.65
N PHE A 334 -4.17 13.44 -15.90
CA PHE A 334 -4.15 11.98 -15.81
C PHE A 334 -4.81 11.35 -17.03
N ASP A 335 -4.24 10.24 -17.51
CA ASP A 335 -4.94 9.37 -18.45
C ASP A 335 -5.97 8.55 -17.66
N GLU A 336 -7.22 9.02 -17.65
CA GLU A 336 -8.32 8.40 -16.92
C GLU A 336 -8.55 6.94 -17.34
N ARG A 337 -8.31 6.60 -18.61
CA ARG A 337 -8.53 5.24 -19.12
C ARG A 337 -7.45 4.30 -18.60
N VAL A 338 -6.20 4.75 -18.59
CA VAL A 338 -5.08 3.97 -18.03
C VAL A 338 -5.27 3.78 -16.53
N CYS A 339 -5.59 4.84 -15.80
CA CYS A 339 -5.83 4.76 -14.35
C CYS A 339 -7.00 3.82 -14.03
N ALA A 340 -8.14 3.97 -14.71
CA ALA A 340 -9.30 3.11 -14.50
C ALA A 340 -9.04 1.65 -14.88
N GLY A 341 -8.30 1.41 -15.97
CA GLY A 341 -7.89 0.07 -16.41
C GLY A 341 -7.05 -0.66 -15.37
N GLU A 342 -6.24 0.08 -14.61
CA GLU A 342 -5.46 -0.46 -13.48
C GLU A 342 -6.22 -0.46 -12.14
N GLY A 343 -7.51 -0.09 -12.13
CA GLY A 343 -8.31 -0.03 -10.90
C GLY A 343 -7.82 1.03 -9.92
N ILE A 344 -7.39 2.18 -10.45
CA ILE A 344 -6.93 3.35 -9.68
C ILE A 344 -8.00 4.44 -9.73
N SER A 345 -8.50 4.83 -8.56
CA SER A 345 -9.36 5.99 -8.38
C SER A 345 -8.50 7.22 -8.09
N VAL A 346 -8.38 8.13 -9.06
CA VAL A 346 -7.71 9.42 -8.87
C VAL A 346 -8.65 10.40 -8.19
N CYS A 347 -8.23 10.98 -7.05
CA CYS A 347 -8.97 12.03 -6.38
C CYS A 347 -9.17 13.22 -7.34
N PRO A 348 -10.40 13.68 -7.56
CA PRO A 348 -10.64 14.79 -8.47
C PRO A 348 -10.02 16.11 -7.99
N GLY A 349 -10.08 17.11 -8.86
CA GLY A 349 -9.59 18.47 -8.56
C GLY A 349 -8.11 18.71 -8.83
N GLY A 350 -7.37 17.73 -9.38
CA GLY A 350 -5.99 17.92 -9.86
C GLY A 350 -4.98 18.35 -8.78
N GLY A 351 -5.27 18.10 -7.50
CA GLY A 351 -4.44 18.54 -6.37
C GLY A 351 -4.83 19.91 -5.79
N HIS A 352 -5.87 20.55 -6.34
CA HIS A 352 -6.36 21.85 -5.86
C HIS A 352 -7.47 21.75 -4.81
N TRP A 353 -8.01 20.56 -4.57
CA TRP A 353 -9.03 20.34 -3.54
C TRP A 353 -8.47 20.58 -2.13
N SER A 354 -9.31 21.16 -1.28
CA SER A 354 -9.03 21.24 0.16
C SER A 354 -9.04 19.84 0.80
N MET A 355 -8.35 19.69 1.94
CA MET A 355 -8.36 18.41 2.67
C MET A 355 -9.79 17.97 3.06
N HIS A 356 -10.72 18.90 3.27
CA HIS A 356 -12.13 18.59 3.50
C HIS A 356 -12.79 17.88 2.30
N GLN A 357 -12.56 18.38 1.07
CA GLN A 357 -13.09 17.76 -0.15
C GLN A 357 -12.42 16.41 -0.44
N VAL A 358 -11.10 16.31 -0.23
CA VAL A 358 -10.36 15.05 -0.34
C VAL A 358 -10.90 14.02 0.66
N LEU A 359 -11.18 14.43 1.90
CA LEU A 359 -11.77 13.57 2.93
C LEU A 359 -13.16 13.06 2.53
N GLU A 360 -14.03 13.95 2.04
CA GLU A 360 -15.38 13.57 1.59
C GLU A 360 -15.34 12.50 0.48
N TRP A 361 -14.48 12.71 -0.53
CA TRP A 361 -14.27 11.73 -1.60
C TRP A 361 -13.74 10.39 -1.06
N ALA A 362 -12.74 10.44 -0.19
CA ALA A 362 -12.12 9.23 0.34
C ALA A 362 -13.06 8.44 1.26
N VAL A 363 -13.89 9.12 2.05
CA VAL A 363 -14.97 8.48 2.82
C VAL A 363 -15.90 7.72 1.89
N GLY A 364 -16.29 8.31 0.75
CA GLY A 364 -17.06 7.63 -0.28
C GLY A 364 -16.39 6.36 -0.79
N GLN A 365 -15.10 6.43 -1.14
CA GLN A 365 -14.33 5.28 -1.64
C GLN A 365 -14.21 4.15 -0.60
N VAL A 366 -13.98 4.48 0.68
CA VAL A 366 -13.92 3.48 1.75
C VAL A 366 -15.28 2.83 1.99
N LYS A 367 -16.37 3.61 1.96
CA LYS A 367 -17.74 3.07 2.07
C LYS A 367 -18.05 2.07 0.97
N GLU A 368 -17.77 2.42 -0.29
CA GLU A 368 -17.99 1.53 -1.44
C GLU A 368 -17.20 0.22 -1.29
N ALA A 369 -15.93 0.31 -0.83
CA ALA A 369 -15.11 -0.86 -0.58
C ALA A 369 -15.69 -1.78 0.52
N VAL A 370 -16.27 -1.21 1.57
CA VAL A 370 -16.94 -1.96 2.66
C VAL A 370 -18.25 -2.58 2.17
N GLU A 371 -19.09 -1.82 1.48
CA GLU A 371 -20.37 -2.29 0.93
C GLU A 371 -20.19 -3.46 -0.03
N ALA A 372 -19.12 -3.47 -0.83
CA ALA A 372 -18.79 -4.59 -1.71
C ALA A 372 -18.45 -5.90 -0.99
N ARG A 373 -18.24 -5.87 0.34
CA ARG A 373 -17.86 -7.04 1.15
C ARG A 373 -18.91 -7.50 2.13
N VAL A 374 -19.87 -6.65 2.50
CA VAL A 374 -20.93 -6.95 3.49
C VAL A 374 -22.00 -7.85 2.91
#